data_AF-A0A1Y2F477-F1
#
_entry.id   AF-A0A1Y2F477-F1
#
_cell.length_a   1.000
_cell.length_b   1.000
_cell.length_c   1.000
_cell.angle_alpha   90.00
_cell.angle_beta   90.00
_cell.angle_gamma   90.00
#
_symmetry.space_group_name_H-M   'P 1'
#
loop_
_entity.id
_entity.type
_entity.pdbx_description
1 polymer ?
#
loop_
_entity_poly.entity_id
_entity_poly.type
_entity_poly.pdbx_seq_one_letter_code
_entity_poly.pdbx_strand_id
1 'polypeptide(L)'
;MGLTSILANYATLYINDEYMGLFVLTDAYKLPWIEQVYGEKDSIHLYKCLGAHLSNDNINNCENENDDIVDPTEISEEWSSFIETIINAKSAEDIEDIFEVDHFIKEMAIEYLLGAWDHLQLGHNFYLYKQPNGKWIYLTYDHDHSFGINLDRIFLGILIVDLPERLERINLDYPNYSFSDWTQSRHLIDILILKDPTRFNQAIKEIVETVFNPATLFPHIDELKKFIRPYAQKDYTPNEEGKYPGRINTLGINPYTFEHWEANSEFTSVITLQYNAYGIKYWILAKYRNVCKTYDLECDPVYLDENFKYDVDENIEFKGYDLSSYDLSSLYEQYQRTENSLEPTSTIIGPTPTAEPTSYETNSEYDVGYDVGYDAEVETEVDSEFDSETETETL
;
A
#
# COMPACT_ATOMS: atom_id res chain seq x y z
N MET A 1 -12.51 -13.04 -10.05
CA MET A 1 -12.80 -12.02 -9.03
C MET A 1 -13.68 -10.88 -9.55
N GLY A 2 -13.65 -10.55 -10.85
CA GLY A 2 -14.60 -9.60 -11.45
C GLY A 2 -14.35 -8.13 -11.08
N LEU A 3 -13.15 -7.81 -10.60
CA LEU A 3 -12.71 -6.46 -10.28
C LEU A 3 -12.09 -5.81 -11.51
N THR A 4 -12.36 -4.52 -11.68
CA THR A 4 -11.68 -3.68 -12.66
C THR A 4 -10.28 -3.36 -12.16
N SER A 5 -9.26 -3.60 -12.99
CA SER A 5 -7.86 -3.32 -12.66
C SER A 5 -7.07 -3.10 -13.95
N ILE A 6 -5.92 -2.45 -13.84
CA ILE A 6 -4.95 -2.30 -14.94
C ILE A 6 -4.36 -3.65 -15.35
N LEU A 7 -4.03 -3.79 -16.64
CA LEU A 7 -3.29 -4.95 -17.13
C LEU A 7 -1.79 -4.73 -16.96
N ALA A 8 -1.06 -5.84 -16.85
CA ALA A 8 0.39 -5.85 -16.79
C ALA A 8 0.96 -6.94 -17.70
N ASN A 9 2.11 -6.68 -18.30
CA ASN A 9 2.89 -7.65 -19.05
C ASN A 9 4.40 -7.39 -18.87
N TYR A 10 5.24 -8.32 -19.30
CA TYR A 10 6.69 -8.18 -19.21
C TYR A 10 7.29 -7.76 -20.55
N ALA A 11 8.28 -6.88 -20.51
CA ALA A 11 8.99 -6.40 -21.68
C ALA A 11 10.51 -6.42 -21.45
N THR A 12 11.29 -6.67 -22.50
CA THR A 12 12.72 -6.36 -22.49
C THR A 12 12.94 -5.05 -23.22
N LEU A 13 13.56 -4.08 -22.55
CA LEU A 13 13.80 -2.76 -23.12
C LEU A 13 15.18 -2.67 -23.77
N TYR A 14 15.25 -2.02 -24.93
CA TYR A 14 16.49 -1.65 -25.59
C TYR A 14 16.44 -0.16 -25.94
N ILE A 15 17.51 0.58 -25.65
CA ILE A 15 17.67 1.98 -26.07
C ILE A 15 18.96 2.06 -26.87
N ASN A 16 18.89 2.50 -28.13
CA ASN A 16 20.04 2.56 -29.05
C ASN A 16 20.81 1.23 -29.15
N ASP A 17 20.08 0.12 -29.32
CA ASP A 17 20.59 -1.26 -29.35
C ASP A 17 21.26 -1.76 -28.06
N GLU A 18 21.25 -0.96 -26.98
CA GLU A 18 21.76 -1.36 -25.67
C GLU A 18 20.62 -1.96 -24.82
N TYR A 19 20.85 -3.14 -24.25
CA TYR A 19 19.87 -3.83 -23.41
C TYR A 19 19.74 -3.12 -22.06
N MET A 20 18.54 -2.60 -21.78
CA MET A 20 18.24 -1.85 -20.57
C MET A 20 17.70 -2.72 -19.43
N GLY A 21 17.23 -3.94 -19.71
CA GLY A 21 16.76 -4.84 -18.66
C GLY A 21 15.38 -5.44 -18.92
N LEU A 22 14.89 -6.14 -17.90
CA LEU A 22 13.52 -6.65 -17.81
C LEU A 22 12.63 -5.60 -17.13
N PHE A 23 11.50 -5.26 -17.75
CA PHE A 23 10.53 -4.29 -17.26
C PHE A 23 9.14 -4.92 -17.17
N VAL A 24 8.31 -4.35 -16.31
CA VAL A 24 6.86 -4.56 -16.32
C VAL A 24 6.23 -3.39 -17.06
N LEU A 25 5.41 -3.69 -18.06
CA LEU A 25 4.60 -2.73 -18.79
C LEU A 25 3.18 -2.83 -18.23
N THR A 26 2.69 -1.75 -17.65
CA THR A 26 1.34 -1.67 -17.07
C THR A 26 0.50 -0.67 -17.83
N ASP A 27 -0.82 -0.89 -17.86
CA ASP A 27 -1.74 0.19 -18.20
C ASP A 27 -1.64 1.30 -17.14
N ALA A 28 -2.01 2.52 -17.52
CA ALA A 28 -2.21 3.64 -16.61
C ALA A 28 -3.68 4.08 -16.70
N TYR A 29 -4.26 4.46 -15.57
CA TYR A 29 -5.58 5.08 -15.55
C TYR A 29 -5.47 6.49 -16.12
N LYS A 30 -5.73 6.61 -17.42
CA LYS A 30 -5.82 7.88 -18.17
C LYS A 30 -7.10 7.88 -19.01
N LEU A 31 -7.46 9.01 -19.61
CA LEU A 31 -8.67 9.12 -20.45
C LEU A 31 -8.78 8.03 -21.55
N PRO A 32 -7.70 7.63 -22.25
CA PRO A 32 -7.79 6.52 -23.22
C PRO A 32 -8.18 5.18 -22.59
N TRP A 33 -7.72 4.91 -21.36
CA TRP A 33 -8.10 3.70 -20.63
C TRP A 33 -9.59 3.75 -20.22
N ILE A 34 -10.08 4.92 -19.79
CA ILE A 34 -11.50 5.13 -19.49
C ILE A 34 -12.36 4.90 -20.73
N GLU A 35 -11.96 5.42 -21.90
CA GLU A 35 -12.66 5.15 -23.15
C GLU A 35 -12.68 3.65 -23.46
N GLN A 36 -11.56 2.95 -23.30
CA GLN A 36 -11.45 1.54 -23.59
C GLN A 36 -12.33 0.67 -22.67
N VAL A 37 -12.37 0.97 -21.37
CA VAL A 37 -13.04 0.13 -20.36
C VAL A 37 -14.51 0.51 -20.18
N TYR A 38 -14.82 1.80 -20.16
CA TYR A 38 -16.16 2.32 -19.86
C TYR A 38 -16.88 2.92 -21.08
N GLY A 39 -16.18 3.13 -22.21
CA GLY A 39 -16.76 3.74 -23.40
C GLY A 39 -17.00 5.24 -23.29
N GLU A 40 -16.47 5.89 -22.26
CA GLU A 40 -16.56 7.34 -22.04
C GLU A 40 -15.33 8.05 -22.60
N LYS A 41 -15.57 8.94 -23.56
CA LYS A 41 -14.53 9.83 -24.12
C LYS A 41 -14.45 11.10 -23.28
N ASP A 42 -13.24 11.68 -23.21
CA ASP A 42 -13.01 13.00 -22.63
C ASP A 42 -13.59 13.15 -21.22
N SER A 43 -13.49 12.08 -20.41
CA SER A 43 -14.06 12.08 -19.05
C SER A 43 -13.50 13.23 -18.22
N ILE A 44 -14.36 13.89 -17.46
CA ILE A 44 -13.99 14.98 -16.55
C ILE A 44 -13.97 14.51 -15.09
N HIS A 45 -14.12 13.21 -14.84
CA HIS A 45 -14.31 12.65 -13.51
C HIS A 45 -13.31 11.55 -13.14
N LEU A 46 -12.09 11.62 -13.66
CA LEU A 46 -10.99 10.72 -13.27
C LEU A 46 -10.00 11.51 -12.41
N TYR A 47 -9.80 11.06 -11.17
CA TYR A 47 -8.91 11.74 -10.22
C TYR A 47 -7.83 10.80 -9.71
N LYS A 48 -6.55 11.18 -9.87
CA LYS A 48 -5.40 10.52 -9.25
C LYS A 48 -5.22 11.05 -7.84
N CYS A 49 -5.18 10.17 -6.86
CA CYS A 49 -5.10 10.53 -5.45
C CYS A 49 -3.72 10.15 -4.86
N LEU A 50 -3.03 11.16 -4.32
CA LEU A 50 -1.71 11.03 -3.71
C LEU A 50 -1.70 11.78 -2.37
N GLY A 51 -1.54 11.06 -1.26
CA GLY A 51 -1.70 11.60 0.09
C GLY A 51 -3.15 11.81 0.53
N ALA A 52 -4.13 11.14 -0.09
CA ALA A 52 -5.55 11.26 0.21
C ALA A 52 -6.07 10.09 1.06
N HIS A 53 -6.65 10.39 2.23
CA HIS A 53 -7.29 9.39 3.11
C HIS A 53 -8.82 9.45 3.07
N LEU A 54 -9.40 10.16 2.09
CA LEU A 54 -10.84 10.38 1.96
C LEU A 54 -11.44 10.98 3.24
N SER A 55 -10.76 11.97 3.81
CA SER A 55 -11.16 12.71 5.01
C SER A 55 -11.15 14.23 4.76
N ASN A 56 -11.69 15.00 5.71
CA ASN A 56 -11.80 16.46 5.57
C ASN A 56 -10.44 17.14 5.33
N ASP A 57 -9.36 16.54 5.81
CA ASP A 57 -8.02 17.13 5.80
C ASP A 57 -7.28 16.98 4.46
N ASN A 58 -7.77 16.13 3.54
CA ASN A 58 -7.07 15.77 2.31
C ASN A 58 -7.98 15.72 1.07
N ILE A 59 -9.10 16.44 1.09
CA ILE A 59 -10.03 16.57 -0.05
C ILE A 59 -9.37 17.11 -1.34
N ASN A 60 -8.27 17.85 -1.19
CA ASN A 60 -7.51 18.46 -2.30
C ASN A 60 -6.32 17.62 -2.78
N ASN A 61 -6.11 16.43 -2.20
CA ASN A 61 -4.96 15.59 -2.53
C ASN A 61 -5.26 14.62 -3.68
N CYS A 62 -6.34 14.91 -4.43
CA CYS A 62 -6.69 14.20 -5.65
C CYS A 62 -6.77 15.20 -6.81
N GLU A 63 -6.03 14.93 -7.86
CA GLU A 63 -5.90 15.78 -9.05
C GLU A 63 -6.64 15.15 -10.21
N ASN A 64 -7.33 15.95 -11.02
CA ASN A 64 -8.05 15.45 -12.17
C ASN A 64 -7.07 15.13 -13.31
N GLU A 65 -7.23 13.98 -13.96
CA GLU A 65 -6.40 13.53 -15.08
C GLU A 65 -6.71 14.20 -16.41
N ASN A 66 -7.78 15.02 -16.46
CA ASN A 66 -8.14 15.77 -17.65
C ASN A 66 -7.60 17.20 -17.57
N ASP A 67 -6.48 17.44 -18.23
CA ASP A 67 -5.85 18.76 -18.32
C ASP A 67 -6.64 19.77 -19.19
N ASP A 68 -7.59 19.29 -20.00
CA ASP A 68 -8.41 20.11 -20.91
C ASP A 68 -9.63 20.75 -20.21
N ILE A 69 -9.74 20.63 -18.88
CA ILE A 69 -10.85 21.21 -18.13
C ILE A 69 -10.80 22.75 -18.19
N VAL A 70 -11.68 23.33 -19.01
CA VAL A 70 -11.77 24.78 -19.24
C VAL A 70 -12.46 25.51 -18.09
N ASP A 71 -13.46 24.88 -17.45
CA ASP A 71 -14.14 25.40 -16.26
C ASP A 71 -14.02 24.41 -15.10
N PRO A 72 -13.00 24.56 -14.23
CA PRO A 72 -12.79 23.64 -13.11
C PRO A 72 -13.85 23.77 -12.02
N THR A 73 -14.73 24.80 -12.06
CA THR A 73 -15.63 25.13 -10.95
C THR A 73 -16.72 24.09 -10.75
N GLU A 74 -17.47 23.73 -11.80
CA GLU A 74 -18.58 22.76 -11.69
C GLU A 74 -18.07 21.35 -11.34
N ILE A 75 -16.93 20.96 -11.93
CA ILE A 75 -16.25 19.69 -11.66
C ILE A 75 -15.75 19.67 -10.21
N SER A 76 -15.27 20.80 -9.68
CA SER A 76 -14.88 20.91 -8.27
C SER A 76 -16.07 20.86 -7.32
N GLU A 77 -17.25 21.36 -7.70
CA GLU A 77 -18.46 21.31 -6.86
C GLU A 77 -19.00 19.88 -6.73
N GLU A 78 -19.08 19.14 -7.84
CA GLU A 78 -19.51 17.74 -7.80
C GLU A 78 -18.52 16.85 -7.03
N TRP A 79 -17.22 17.03 -7.27
CA TRP A 79 -16.18 16.36 -6.49
C TRP A 79 -16.32 16.65 -4.99
N SER A 80 -16.45 17.93 -4.63
CA SER A 80 -16.60 18.35 -3.24
C SER A 80 -17.86 17.75 -2.60
N SER A 81 -18.96 17.71 -3.34
CA SER A 81 -20.22 17.12 -2.87
C SER A 81 -20.10 15.60 -2.67
N PHE A 82 -19.41 14.90 -3.57
CA PHE A 82 -19.12 13.47 -3.40
C PHE A 82 -18.31 13.22 -2.12
N ILE A 83 -17.20 13.92 -1.95
CA ILE A 83 -16.33 13.74 -0.77
C ILE A 83 -17.05 14.13 0.52
N GLU A 84 -17.81 15.23 0.54
CA GLU A 84 -18.63 15.62 1.68
C GLU A 84 -19.65 14.53 2.05
N THR A 85 -20.26 13.89 1.05
CA THR A 85 -21.20 12.78 1.28
C THR A 85 -20.49 11.58 1.90
N ILE A 86 -19.33 11.20 1.37
CA ILE A 86 -18.52 10.08 1.90
C ILE A 86 -18.10 10.32 3.35
N ILE A 87 -17.64 11.53 3.69
CA ILE A 87 -17.17 11.87 5.04
C ILE A 87 -18.32 11.95 6.05
N ASN A 88 -19.51 12.36 5.60
CA ASN A 88 -20.67 12.50 6.45
C ASN A 88 -21.53 11.24 6.56
N ALA A 89 -21.26 10.21 5.75
CA ALA A 89 -21.95 8.93 5.81
C ALA A 89 -21.88 8.31 7.22
N LYS A 90 -22.85 7.47 7.53
CA LYS A 90 -22.97 6.78 8.83
C LYS A 90 -23.07 5.28 8.65
N SER A 91 -23.50 4.83 7.48
CA SER A 91 -23.49 3.43 7.04
C SER A 91 -23.27 3.32 5.53
N ALA A 92 -23.15 2.08 5.04
CA ALA A 92 -23.05 1.80 3.61
C ALA A 92 -24.24 2.35 2.82
N GLU A 93 -25.46 2.22 3.36
CA GLU A 93 -26.71 2.63 2.69
C GLU A 93 -26.74 4.12 2.35
N ASP A 94 -26.00 4.96 3.08
CA ASP A 94 -25.92 6.40 2.81
C ASP A 94 -25.19 6.71 1.49
N ILE A 95 -24.35 5.79 0.99
CA ILE A 95 -23.45 6.03 -0.14
C ILE A 95 -23.57 4.99 -1.26
N GLU A 96 -24.32 3.91 -1.07
CA GLU A 96 -24.47 2.83 -2.07
C GLU A 96 -25.03 3.30 -3.42
N ASP A 97 -25.84 4.35 -3.44
CA ASP A 97 -26.39 4.92 -4.67
C ASP A 97 -25.37 5.71 -5.49
N ILE A 98 -24.26 6.15 -4.86
CA ILE A 98 -23.24 7.02 -5.46
C ILE A 98 -21.84 6.41 -5.46
N PHE A 99 -21.58 5.31 -4.77
CA PHE A 99 -20.27 4.69 -4.64
C PHE A 99 -20.35 3.17 -4.77
N GLU A 100 -19.38 2.55 -5.44
CA GLU A 100 -19.27 1.10 -5.59
C GLU A 100 -18.76 0.44 -4.29
N VAL A 101 -19.64 0.39 -3.27
CA VAL A 101 -19.31 -0.12 -1.93
C VAL A 101 -18.79 -1.56 -1.95
N ASP A 102 -19.42 -2.47 -2.70
CA ASP A 102 -18.95 -3.86 -2.78
C ASP A 102 -17.58 -3.99 -3.43
N HIS A 103 -17.29 -3.16 -4.44
CA HIS A 103 -15.99 -3.11 -5.08
C HIS A 103 -14.93 -2.67 -4.06
N PHE A 104 -15.17 -1.57 -3.36
CA PHE A 104 -14.27 -1.06 -2.32
C PHE A 104 -14.00 -2.09 -1.22
N ILE A 105 -15.03 -2.74 -0.67
CA ILE A 105 -14.86 -3.77 0.37
C ILE A 105 -14.00 -4.94 -0.14
N LYS A 106 -14.15 -5.30 -1.42
CA LYS A 106 -13.38 -6.38 -2.03
C LYS A 106 -11.91 -5.98 -2.27
N GLU A 107 -11.64 -4.73 -2.66
CA GLU A 107 -10.27 -4.19 -2.73
C GLU A 107 -9.61 -4.22 -1.34
N MET A 108 -10.30 -3.77 -0.29
CA MET A 108 -9.77 -3.84 1.08
C MET A 108 -9.51 -5.27 1.55
N ALA A 109 -10.34 -6.23 1.15
CA ALA A 109 -10.11 -7.64 1.43
C ALA A 109 -8.86 -8.16 0.70
N ILE A 110 -8.62 -7.73 -0.54
CA ILE A 110 -7.41 -8.07 -1.30
C ILE A 110 -6.18 -7.45 -0.66
N GLU A 111 -6.19 -6.15 -0.37
CA GLU A 111 -5.06 -5.47 0.29
C GLU A 111 -4.69 -6.15 1.60
N TYR A 112 -5.68 -6.50 2.43
CA TYR A 112 -5.45 -7.22 3.68
C TYR A 112 -4.82 -8.61 3.48
N LEU A 113 -5.28 -9.37 2.48
CA LEU A 113 -4.71 -10.69 2.16
C LEU A 113 -3.30 -10.57 1.61
N LEU A 114 -3.05 -9.55 0.80
CA LEU A 114 -1.71 -9.24 0.28
C LEU A 114 -0.81 -8.60 1.34
N GLY A 115 -1.33 -8.10 2.45
CA GLY A 115 -0.55 -7.23 3.33
C GLY A 115 0.00 -6.02 2.58
N ALA A 116 -0.79 -5.47 1.66
CA ALA A 116 -0.47 -4.22 1.00
C ALA A 116 -0.60 -3.08 2.01
N TRP A 117 0.06 -1.94 1.77
CA TRP A 117 -0.04 -0.82 2.70
C TRP A 117 0.10 0.55 2.06
N ASP A 118 0.45 0.62 0.77
CA ASP A 118 0.72 1.89 0.10
C ASP A 118 -0.48 2.43 -0.68
N HIS A 119 -1.67 1.90 -0.41
CA HIS A 119 -2.93 2.36 -0.98
C HIS A 119 -3.67 3.29 -0.02
N LEU A 120 -4.96 3.04 0.26
CA LEU A 120 -5.74 3.88 1.19
C LEU A 120 -5.12 3.98 2.60
N GLN A 121 -4.40 2.93 3.04
CA GLN A 121 -3.76 2.89 4.35
C GLN A 121 -2.79 4.08 4.56
N LEU A 122 -1.97 4.38 3.54
CA LEU A 122 -1.12 5.58 3.46
C LEU A 122 -1.68 6.71 2.59
N GLY A 123 -2.87 6.51 2.00
CA GLY A 123 -3.52 7.48 1.14
C GLY A 123 -2.85 7.68 -0.21
N HIS A 124 -2.16 6.68 -0.73
CA HIS A 124 -1.38 6.79 -1.98
C HIS A 124 -1.90 5.80 -3.04
N ASN A 125 -1.42 5.91 -4.29
CA ASN A 125 -1.58 4.89 -5.32
C ASN A 125 -3.01 4.43 -5.69
N PHE A 126 -3.99 5.34 -5.66
CA PHE A 126 -5.33 5.04 -6.16
C PHE A 126 -5.95 6.17 -6.96
N TYR A 127 -6.99 5.83 -7.71
CA TYR A 127 -7.85 6.76 -8.42
C TYR A 127 -9.28 6.67 -7.92
N LEU A 128 -10.01 7.77 -8.05
CA LEU A 128 -11.46 7.80 -7.97
C LEU A 128 -12.02 8.19 -9.34
N TYR A 129 -12.95 7.39 -9.83
CA TYR A 129 -13.58 7.60 -11.13
C TYR A 129 -15.10 7.55 -11.03
N LYS A 130 -15.81 8.53 -11.58
CA LYS A 130 -17.27 8.47 -11.69
C LYS A 130 -17.68 7.78 -12.98
N GLN A 131 -18.23 6.58 -12.86
CA GLN A 131 -18.65 5.77 -14.00
C GLN A 131 -19.91 6.34 -14.68
N PRO A 132 -20.21 5.94 -15.94
CA PRO A 132 -21.42 6.35 -16.65
C PRO A 132 -22.73 5.93 -15.97
N ASN A 133 -22.68 4.96 -15.04
CA ASN A 133 -23.83 4.56 -14.22
C ASN A 133 -24.14 5.56 -13.08
N GLY A 134 -23.31 6.59 -12.91
CA GLY A 134 -23.42 7.62 -11.88
C GLY A 134 -22.68 7.33 -10.57
N LYS A 135 -22.08 6.14 -10.42
CA LYS A 135 -21.35 5.73 -9.22
C LYS A 135 -19.85 5.94 -9.34
N TRP A 136 -19.25 6.41 -8.25
CA TRP A 136 -17.81 6.49 -8.06
C TRP A 136 -17.23 5.11 -7.75
N ILE A 137 -16.07 4.81 -8.32
CA ILE A 137 -15.32 3.57 -8.11
C ILE A 137 -13.89 3.90 -7.65
N TYR A 138 -13.39 3.11 -6.70
CA TYR A 138 -12.04 3.16 -6.17
C TYR A 138 -11.13 2.24 -6.99
N LEU A 139 -10.05 2.75 -7.59
CA LEU A 139 -9.20 1.98 -8.50
C LEU A 139 -7.73 2.05 -8.06
N THR A 140 -7.16 0.95 -7.60
CA THR A 140 -5.76 0.89 -7.16
C THR A 140 -4.81 0.69 -8.34
N TYR A 141 -3.61 1.26 -8.23
CA TYR A 141 -2.46 0.99 -9.11
C TYR A 141 -1.21 0.83 -8.25
N ASP A 142 -0.07 0.49 -8.86
CA ASP A 142 1.22 0.39 -8.16
C ASP A 142 1.22 -0.54 -6.92
N HIS A 143 1.24 -1.84 -7.18
CA HIS A 143 1.09 -2.90 -6.16
C HIS A 143 2.44 -3.51 -5.72
N ASP A 144 3.55 -2.82 -5.91
CA ASP A 144 4.89 -3.30 -5.57
C ASP A 144 5.08 -3.45 -4.05
N HIS A 145 4.40 -2.63 -3.25
CA HIS A 145 4.29 -2.73 -1.79
C HIS A 145 3.21 -3.72 -1.32
N SER A 146 3.19 -4.91 -1.92
CA SER A 146 2.31 -6.04 -1.60
C SER A 146 3.08 -7.29 -1.16
N PHE A 147 2.36 -8.33 -0.73
CA PHE A 147 2.92 -9.59 -0.19
C PHE A 147 3.78 -9.39 1.07
N GLY A 148 3.40 -8.42 1.90
CA GLY A 148 4.00 -8.16 3.21
C GLY A 148 5.38 -7.51 3.18
N ILE A 149 5.85 -7.03 2.03
CA ILE A 149 7.12 -6.30 1.94
C ILE A 149 7.06 -5.02 2.79
N ASN A 150 8.12 -4.72 3.53
CA ASN A 150 8.33 -3.48 4.28
C ASN A 150 7.20 -3.08 5.25
N LEU A 151 6.37 -4.00 5.73
CA LEU A 151 5.28 -3.69 6.66
C LEU A 151 5.77 -3.01 7.96
N ASP A 152 7.01 -3.27 8.36
CA ASP A 152 7.67 -2.57 9.45
C ASP A 152 7.64 -1.03 9.29
N ARG A 153 7.63 -0.51 8.05
CA ARG A 153 7.47 0.94 7.78
C ARG A 153 6.19 1.50 8.38
N ILE A 154 5.11 0.73 8.35
CA ILE A 154 3.79 1.13 8.86
C ILE A 154 3.72 0.97 10.37
N PHE A 155 4.16 -0.18 10.89
CA PHE A 155 3.92 -0.52 12.29
C PHE A 155 5.05 -0.05 13.21
N LEU A 156 6.31 -0.20 12.81
CA LEU A 156 7.46 0.30 13.58
C LEU A 156 7.68 1.80 13.37
N GLY A 157 7.37 2.32 12.18
CA GLY A 157 7.70 3.68 11.75
C GLY A 157 9.18 3.84 11.41
N ILE A 158 9.61 5.07 11.09
CA ILE A 158 11.01 5.37 10.77
C ILE A 158 11.90 4.96 11.95
N LEU A 159 12.90 4.13 11.67
CA LEU A 159 13.93 3.64 12.60
C LEU A 159 14.82 4.78 13.09
N ILE A 160 14.29 5.66 13.95
CA ILE A 160 15.08 6.54 14.80
C ILE A 160 15.44 5.78 16.09
N VAL A 161 16.44 6.29 16.81
CA VAL A 161 17.24 5.67 17.90
C VAL A 161 16.45 5.01 19.07
N ASP A 162 15.11 5.03 19.05
CA ASP A 162 14.17 4.48 20.03
C ASP A 162 13.67 3.05 19.69
N LEU A 163 14.35 2.34 18.77
CA LEU A 163 14.03 0.97 18.34
C LEU A 163 13.64 -0.04 19.45
N PRO A 164 14.34 -0.11 20.60
CA PRO A 164 14.19 -1.24 21.52
C PRO A 164 12.80 -1.26 22.17
N GLU A 165 12.32 -0.10 22.60
CA GLU A 165 11.02 0.03 23.28
C GLU A 165 9.84 -0.13 22.32
N ARG A 166 10.02 0.20 21.03
CA ARG A 166 9.00 -0.03 20.01
C ARG A 166 8.92 -1.50 19.62
N LEU A 167 10.07 -2.16 19.43
CA LEU A 167 10.13 -3.58 19.11
C LEU A 167 9.52 -4.46 20.20
N GLU A 168 9.66 -4.09 21.48
CA GLU A 168 9.02 -4.81 22.58
C GLU A 168 7.49 -4.68 22.61
N ARG A 169 6.93 -3.66 21.97
CA ARG A 169 5.48 -3.35 22.00
C ARG A 169 4.72 -3.84 20.77
N ILE A 170 5.42 -4.19 19.69
CA ILE A 170 4.79 -4.50 18.40
C ILE A 170 4.97 -5.99 18.11
N ASN A 171 3.86 -6.65 17.76
CA ASN A 171 3.90 -8.01 17.28
C ASN A 171 4.37 -8.03 15.82
N LEU A 172 5.56 -8.54 15.51
CA LEU A 172 6.06 -8.59 14.12
C LEU A 172 5.52 -9.78 13.31
N ASP A 173 4.58 -10.55 13.88
CA ASP A 173 3.90 -11.64 13.18
C ASP A 173 2.73 -11.12 12.33
N TYR A 174 3.06 -10.27 11.33
CA TYR A 174 2.11 -9.64 10.44
C TYR A 174 1.18 -10.60 9.69
N PRO A 175 1.62 -11.79 9.23
CA PRO A 175 0.72 -12.75 8.61
C PRO A 175 -0.45 -13.16 9.52
N ASN A 176 -0.29 -13.06 10.84
CA ASN A 176 -1.30 -13.41 11.82
C ASN A 176 -2.20 -12.26 12.30
N TYR A 177 -1.99 -11.04 11.79
CA TYR A 177 -2.83 -9.89 12.12
C TYR A 177 -4.26 -10.12 11.64
N SER A 178 -5.24 -9.79 12.49
CA SER A 178 -6.63 -9.62 12.06
C SER A 178 -6.77 -8.37 11.17
N PHE A 179 -7.90 -8.22 10.48
CA PHE A 179 -8.13 -7.02 9.68
C PHE A 179 -8.05 -5.74 10.53
N SER A 180 -8.58 -5.76 11.75
CA SER A 180 -8.53 -4.61 12.67
C SER A 180 -7.13 -4.31 13.19
N ASP A 181 -6.24 -5.30 13.27
CA ASP A 181 -4.83 -5.07 13.66
C ASP A 181 -4.01 -4.51 12.49
N TRP A 182 -4.40 -4.84 11.26
CA TRP A 182 -3.69 -4.43 10.04
C TRP A 182 -4.13 -3.06 9.53
N THR A 183 -5.43 -2.76 9.55
CA THR A 183 -5.97 -1.51 8.98
C THR A 183 -5.73 -0.31 9.89
N GLN A 184 -5.54 0.86 9.28
CA GLN A 184 -5.63 2.13 9.96
C GLN A 184 -7.10 2.48 10.26
N SER A 185 -7.33 3.18 11.37
CA SER A 185 -8.67 3.71 11.72
C SER A 185 -9.04 4.80 10.71
N ARG A 186 -10.02 4.51 9.84
CA ARG A 186 -10.49 5.43 8.81
C ARG A 186 -12.00 5.39 8.72
N HIS A 187 -12.63 6.55 8.55
CA HIS A 187 -14.09 6.66 8.55
C HIS A 187 -14.78 5.67 7.59
N LEU A 188 -14.29 5.59 6.35
CA LEU A 188 -14.85 4.70 5.32
C LEU A 188 -14.69 3.22 5.69
N ILE A 189 -13.52 2.84 6.22
CA ILE A 189 -13.27 1.48 6.75
C ILE A 189 -14.19 1.17 7.93
N ASP A 190 -14.42 2.13 8.82
CA ASP A 190 -15.28 1.95 9.98
C ASP A 190 -16.72 1.65 9.56
N ILE A 191 -17.28 2.48 8.68
CA ILE A 191 -18.70 2.37 8.28
C ILE A 191 -18.97 1.24 7.30
N LEU A 192 -17.99 0.84 6.49
CA LEU A 192 -18.15 -0.21 5.48
C LEU A 192 -17.69 -1.60 5.94
N ILE A 193 -16.78 -1.68 6.92
CA ILE A 193 -16.15 -2.94 7.32
C ILE A 193 -16.20 -3.17 8.83
N LEU A 194 -15.66 -2.28 9.66
CA LEU A 194 -15.45 -2.60 11.08
C LEU A 194 -16.76 -2.63 11.90
N LYS A 195 -17.75 -1.80 11.56
CA LYS A 195 -19.07 -1.81 12.23
C LYS A 195 -19.94 -2.99 11.80
N ASP A 196 -19.88 -3.37 10.53
CA ASP A 196 -20.56 -4.54 9.98
C ASP A 196 -19.63 -5.30 9.01
N PRO A 197 -18.91 -6.32 9.50
CA PRO A 197 -17.94 -7.04 8.67
C PRO A 197 -18.59 -8.08 7.76
N THR A 198 -19.93 -8.16 7.68
CA THR A 198 -20.63 -9.24 6.96
C THR A 198 -20.18 -9.34 5.49
N ARG A 199 -20.17 -8.21 4.77
CA ARG A 199 -19.75 -8.16 3.36
C ARG A 199 -18.26 -8.43 3.20
N PHE A 200 -17.45 -7.90 4.10
CA PHE A 200 -16.00 -8.12 4.11
C PHE A 200 -15.65 -9.60 4.33
N ASN A 201 -16.27 -10.25 5.32
CA ASN A 201 -16.09 -11.67 5.60
C ASN A 201 -16.51 -12.54 4.41
N GLN A 202 -17.59 -12.16 3.73
CA GLN A 202 -18.03 -12.83 2.51
C GLN A 202 -17.03 -12.64 1.36
N ALA A 203 -16.45 -11.45 1.21
CA ALA A 203 -15.39 -11.18 0.24
C ALA A 203 -14.13 -11.99 0.53
N ILE A 204 -13.67 -12.03 1.79
CA ILE A 204 -12.54 -12.86 2.23
C ILE A 204 -12.78 -14.32 1.89
N LYS A 205 -13.96 -14.86 2.24
CA LYS A 205 -14.33 -16.23 1.92
C LYS A 205 -14.25 -16.50 0.41
N GLU A 206 -14.88 -15.66 -0.41
CA GLU A 206 -14.86 -15.82 -1.86
C GLU A 206 -13.44 -15.78 -2.43
N ILE A 207 -12.63 -14.79 -2.01
CA ILE A 207 -11.26 -14.61 -2.52
C ILE A 207 -10.37 -15.78 -2.11
N VAL A 208 -10.42 -16.22 -0.85
CA VAL A 208 -9.59 -17.31 -0.34
C VAL A 208 -9.96 -18.64 -0.99
N GLU A 209 -11.25 -18.95 -1.12
CA GLU A 209 -11.73 -20.19 -1.76
C GLU A 209 -11.36 -20.26 -3.25
N THR A 210 -11.30 -19.13 -3.95
CA THR A 210 -11.16 -19.11 -5.41
C THR A 210 -9.79 -18.71 -5.94
N VAL A 211 -9.08 -17.79 -5.26
CA VAL A 211 -7.84 -17.19 -5.76
C VAL A 211 -6.72 -17.22 -4.73
N PHE A 212 -6.92 -16.61 -3.55
CA PHE A 212 -5.88 -16.48 -2.52
C PHE A 212 -5.73 -17.78 -1.71
N ASN A 213 -5.28 -18.84 -2.38
CA ASN A 213 -4.91 -20.10 -1.77
C ASN A 213 -3.63 -20.67 -2.42
N PRO A 214 -2.80 -21.40 -1.67
CA PRO A 214 -1.55 -21.96 -2.20
C PRO A 214 -1.74 -22.86 -3.42
N ALA A 215 -2.82 -23.63 -3.49
CA ALA A 215 -3.11 -24.52 -4.62
C ALA A 215 -3.31 -23.75 -5.95
N THR A 216 -3.74 -22.50 -5.87
CA THR A 216 -3.94 -21.61 -7.03
C THR A 216 -2.73 -20.73 -7.27
N LEU A 217 -2.22 -20.05 -6.23
CA LEU A 217 -1.17 -19.05 -6.39
C LEU A 217 0.22 -19.65 -6.58
N PHE A 218 0.55 -20.79 -5.94
CA PHE A 218 1.89 -21.36 -6.09
C PHE A 218 2.20 -21.79 -7.53
N PRO A 219 1.31 -22.54 -8.22
CA PRO A 219 1.54 -22.87 -9.63
C PRO A 219 1.64 -21.65 -10.54
N HIS A 220 0.85 -20.60 -10.25
CA HIS A 220 0.91 -19.36 -11.02
C HIS A 220 2.24 -18.62 -10.84
N ILE A 221 2.72 -18.51 -9.59
CA ILE A 221 4.05 -17.95 -9.28
C ILE A 221 5.14 -18.78 -9.96
N ASP A 222 5.06 -20.11 -9.91
CA ASP A 222 6.02 -21.01 -10.56
C ASP A 222 6.05 -20.81 -12.09
N GLU A 223 4.89 -20.67 -12.71
CA GLU A 223 4.76 -20.39 -14.14
C GLU A 223 5.38 -19.05 -14.51
N LEU A 224 5.02 -17.98 -13.80
CA LEU A 224 5.54 -16.63 -14.02
C LEU A 224 7.05 -16.57 -13.79
N LYS A 225 7.52 -17.08 -12.66
CA LYS A 225 8.95 -17.16 -12.34
C LYS A 225 9.69 -17.89 -13.44
N LYS A 226 9.24 -19.06 -13.85
CA LYS A 226 9.87 -19.81 -14.95
C LYS A 226 9.90 -19.02 -16.26
N PHE A 227 8.83 -18.29 -16.58
CA PHE A 227 8.73 -17.47 -17.77
C PHE A 227 9.73 -16.32 -17.78
N ILE A 228 9.84 -15.58 -16.66
CA ILE A 228 10.66 -14.35 -16.59
C ILE A 228 12.11 -14.59 -16.13
N ARG A 229 12.39 -15.73 -15.48
CA ARG A 229 13.72 -16.08 -14.93
C ARG A 229 14.91 -15.85 -15.86
N PRO A 230 14.92 -16.26 -17.14
CA PRO A 230 16.08 -16.02 -18.00
C PRO A 230 16.34 -14.53 -18.25
N TYR A 231 15.28 -13.70 -18.26
CA TYR A 231 15.39 -12.26 -18.44
C TYR A 231 15.82 -11.57 -17.14
N ALA A 232 15.27 -12.00 -16.00
CA ALA A 232 15.73 -11.56 -14.68
C ALA A 232 17.22 -11.88 -14.49
N GLN A 233 17.67 -13.10 -14.80
CA GLN A 233 19.08 -13.47 -14.70
C GLN A 233 19.99 -12.56 -15.55
N LYS A 234 19.54 -12.18 -16.76
CA LYS A 234 20.27 -11.26 -17.62
C LYS A 234 20.37 -9.86 -17.00
N ASP A 235 19.33 -9.42 -16.31
CA ASP A 235 19.30 -8.14 -15.57
C ASP A 235 20.30 -8.08 -14.40
N TYR A 236 20.56 -9.22 -13.78
CA TYR A 236 21.59 -9.39 -12.75
C TYR A 236 22.96 -9.87 -13.30
N THR A 237 23.19 -9.80 -14.62
CA THR A 237 24.49 -10.16 -15.21
C THR A 237 25.20 -8.89 -15.70
N PRO A 238 26.36 -8.52 -15.13
CA PRO A 238 27.09 -7.36 -15.59
C PRO A 238 27.78 -7.63 -16.95
N ASN A 239 28.01 -6.56 -17.70
CA ASN A 239 28.81 -6.57 -18.92
C ASN A 239 30.32 -6.68 -18.61
N GLU A 240 31.16 -6.63 -19.65
CA GLU A 240 32.62 -6.74 -19.51
C GLU A 240 33.24 -5.62 -18.63
N GLU A 241 32.59 -4.45 -18.58
CA GLU A 241 32.99 -3.32 -17.72
C GLU A 241 32.42 -3.39 -16.30
N GLY A 242 31.68 -4.44 -15.95
CA GLY A 242 31.05 -4.60 -14.64
C GLY A 242 29.74 -3.83 -14.46
N LYS A 243 29.16 -3.28 -15.54
CA LYS A 243 27.88 -2.55 -15.51
C LYS A 243 26.70 -3.48 -15.73
N TYR A 244 25.66 -3.31 -14.94
CA TYR A 244 24.40 -4.06 -15.09
C TYR A 244 23.46 -3.31 -16.05
N PRO A 245 22.59 -4.05 -16.78
CA PRO A 245 21.53 -3.47 -17.60
C PRO A 245 20.70 -2.43 -16.83
N GLY A 246 20.41 -1.28 -17.45
CA GLY A 246 19.52 -0.25 -16.90
C GLY A 246 20.03 0.52 -15.68
N ARG A 247 21.16 0.11 -15.07
CA ARG A 247 21.75 0.77 -13.89
C ARG A 247 22.61 1.96 -14.30
N ILE A 248 21.97 2.96 -14.88
CA ILE A 248 22.60 4.18 -15.41
C ILE A 248 23.04 5.10 -14.26
N ASN A 249 22.27 5.15 -13.17
CA ASN A 249 22.63 5.91 -11.98
C ASN A 249 23.76 5.22 -11.20
N THR A 250 25.00 5.68 -11.40
CA THR A 250 26.19 5.12 -10.74
C THR A 250 26.30 5.44 -9.25
N LEU A 251 25.45 6.33 -8.72
CA LEU A 251 25.36 6.62 -7.29
C LEU A 251 24.34 5.73 -6.58
N GLY A 252 23.45 5.09 -7.34
CA GLY A 252 22.44 4.19 -6.81
C GLY A 252 23.07 2.93 -6.22
N ILE A 253 22.52 2.48 -5.09
CA ILE A 253 22.90 1.23 -4.45
C ILE A 253 21.81 0.21 -4.77
N ASN A 254 22.17 -0.91 -5.39
CA ASN A 254 21.29 -2.08 -5.51
C ASN A 254 21.96 -3.24 -4.76
N PRO A 255 21.54 -3.51 -3.51
CA PRO A 255 22.13 -4.58 -2.71
C PRO A 255 21.61 -5.96 -3.10
N TYR A 256 20.59 -6.04 -3.97
CA TYR A 256 19.92 -7.29 -4.29
C TYR A 256 20.66 -8.06 -5.37
N THR A 257 20.82 -9.35 -5.14
CA THR A 257 21.44 -10.29 -6.08
C THR A 257 20.38 -11.16 -6.76
N PHE A 258 20.78 -11.91 -7.78
CA PHE A 258 19.88 -12.86 -8.43
C PHE A 258 19.41 -13.96 -7.45
N GLU A 259 20.25 -14.33 -6.48
CA GLU A 259 19.90 -15.27 -5.41
C GLU A 259 18.78 -14.72 -4.52
N HIS A 260 18.77 -13.41 -4.23
CA HIS A 260 17.67 -12.77 -3.51
C HIS A 260 16.36 -12.90 -4.30
N TRP A 261 16.39 -12.61 -5.60
CA TRP A 261 15.21 -12.74 -6.48
C TRP A 261 14.70 -14.20 -6.55
N GLU A 262 15.63 -15.16 -6.69
CA GLU A 262 15.30 -16.59 -6.73
C GLU A 262 14.70 -17.10 -5.41
N ALA A 263 15.21 -16.68 -4.26
CA ALA A 263 14.77 -17.21 -2.97
C ALA A 263 13.54 -16.48 -2.42
N ASN A 264 13.42 -15.16 -2.65
CA ASN A 264 12.30 -14.36 -2.16
C ASN A 264 11.00 -14.58 -2.94
N SER A 265 11.08 -14.95 -4.22
CA SER A 265 9.92 -15.46 -4.97
C SER A 265 9.38 -16.79 -4.43
N GLU A 266 10.14 -17.46 -3.55
CA GLU A 266 9.75 -18.69 -2.84
C GLU A 266 9.38 -18.39 -1.38
N PHE A 267 10.03 -19.04 -0.42
CA PHE A 267 9.71 -18.98 0.99
C PHE A 267 10.72 -18.18 1.83
N THR A 268 11.80 -17.69 1.22
CA THR A 268 12.88 -17.02 1.97
C THR A 268 12.55 -15.54 2.15
N SER A 269 12.35 -15.11 3.39
CA SER A 269 12.30 -13.69 3.71
C SER A 269 13.69 -13.07 3.59
N VAL A 270 13.81 -11.90 2.98
CA VAL A 270 15.10 -11.23 2.72
C VAL A 270 15.12 -9.82 3.28
N ILE A 271 16.32 -9.27 3.49
CA ILE A 271 16.49 -7.86 3.86
C ILE A 271 16.18 -6.95 2.66
N THR A 272 15.58 -5.80 2.92
CA THR A 272 15.41 -4.73 1.92
C THR A 272 16.18 -3.47 2.34
N LEU A 273 16.29 -2.50 1.45
CA LEU A 273 16.86 -1.19 1.75
C LEU A 273 16.08 -0.45 2.84
N GLN A 274 14.78 -0.71 2.95
CA GLN A 274 13.92 -0.07 3.95
C GLN A 274 13.85 -0.93 5.23
N TYR A 275 13.53 -2.22 5.08
CA TYR A 275 13.22 -3.16 6.16
C TYR A 275 13.49 -4.62 5.71
N ASN A 276 12.43 -5.40 5.47
CA ASN A 276 12.47 -6.77 5.01
C ASN A 276 11.35 -7.06 3.98
N ALA A 277 11.47 -8.17 3.27
CA ALA A 277 10.43 -8.71 2.41
C ALA A 277 10.20 -10.17 2.81
N TYR A 278 8.95 -10.57 3.03
CA TYR A 278 8.64 -11.99 3.18
C TYR A 278 8.84 -12.73 1.87
N GLY A 279 9.18 -14.02 1.93
CA GLY A 279 9.07 -14.86 0.74
C GLY A 279 7.62 -14.88 0.25
N ILE A 280 7.37 -14.62 -1.03
CA ILE A 280 5.99 -14.47 -1.56
C ILE A 280 5.14 -15.69 -1.23
N LYS A 281 5.67 -16.91 -1.42
CA LYS A 281 4.96 -18.15 -1.09
C LYS A 281 4.82 -18.36 0.42
N TYR A 282 5.79 -17.92 1.21
CA TYR A 282 5.69 -17.94 2.66
C TYR A 282 4.55 -17.03 3.14
N TRP A 283 4.49 -15.78 2.66
CA TRP A 283 3.42 -14.83 3.00
C TRP A 283 2.05 -15.42 2.71
N ILE A 284 1.85 -15.92 1.49
CA ILE A 284 0.59 -16.55 1.07
C ILE A 284 0.23 -17.71 1.99
N LEU A 285 1.17 -18.61 2.29
CA LEU A 285 0.92 -19.77 3.16
C LEU A 285 0.54 -19.35 4.58
N ALA A 286 1.31 -18.44 5.17
CA ALA A 286 1.10 -17.97 6.54
C ALA A 286 -0.23 -17.21 6.66
N LYS A 287 -0.51 -16.29 5.74
CA LYS A 287 -1.77 -15.54 5.71
C LYS A 287 -2.96 -16.44 5.43
N TYR A 288 -2.86 -17.38 4.48
CA TYR A 288 -3.89 -18.38 4.19
C TYR A 288 -4.27 -19.18 5.46
N ARG A 289 -3.28 -19.71 6.20
CA ARG A 289 -3.52 -20.43 7.46
C ARG A 289 -4.24 -19.56 8.49
N ASN A 290 -3.80 -18.31 8.65
CA ASN A 290 -4.44 -17.39 9.56
C ASN A 290 -5.90 -17.17 9.19
N VAL A 291 -6.20 -16.78 7.95
CA VAL A 291 -7.57 -16.46 7.55
C VAL A 291 -8.48 -17.68 7.54
N CYS A 292 -7.98 -18.87 7.19
CA CYS A 292 -8.74 -20.10 7.32
C CYS A 292 -9.21 -20.36 8.75
N LYS A 293 -8.34 -20.10 9.74
CA LYS A 293 -8.69 -20.22 11.16
C LYS A 293 -9.58 -19.08 11.64
N THR A 294 -9.25 -17.83 11.30
CA THR A 294 -9.92 -16.63 11.80
C THR A 294 -11.36 -16.52 11.29
N TYR A 295 -11.61 -16.94 10.05
CA TYR A 295 -12.92 -16.85 9.40
C TYR A 295 -13.66 -18.20 9.30
N ASP A 296 -13.14 -19.26 9.95
CA ASP A 296 -13.73 -20.61 9.97
C ASP A 296 -14.00 -21.15 8.55
N LEU A 297 -12.99 -21.08 7.68
CA LEU A 297 -13.10 -21.49 6.27
C LEU A 297 -12.70 -22.96 6.09
N GLU A 298 -13.37 -23.64 5.17
CA GLU A 298 -12.97 -24.99 4.73
C GLU A 298 -11.77 -24.90 3.77
N CYS A 299 -10.58 -25.02 4.33
CA CYS A 299 -9.32 -24.88 3.59
C CYS A 299 -8.61 -26.22 3.35
N ASP A 300 -7.68 -26.23 2.39
CA ASP A 300 -6.96 -27.44 1.99
C ASP A 300 -6.04 -27.94 3.12
N PRO A 301 -6.28 -29.16 3.65
CA PRO A 301 -5.54 -29.70 4.78
C PRO A 301 -4.05 -29.89 4.51
N VAL A 302 -3.62 -30.02 3.25
CA VAL A 302 -2.20 -30.10 2.88
C VAL A 302 -1.47 -28.84 3.32
N TYR A 303 -2.07 -27.67 3.07
CA TYR A 303 -1.47 -26.39 3.41
C TYR A 303 -1.74 -25.98 4.85
N LEU A 304 -2.74 -26.55 5.51
CA LEU A 304 -2.96 -26.36 6.95
C LEU A 304 -2.02 -27.20 7.83
N ASP A 305 -1.37 -28.22 7.28
CA ASP A 305 -0.42 -29.05 8.04
C ASP A 305 0.78 -28.22 8.52
N GLU A 306 0.96 -28.12 9.85
CA GLU A 306 2.11 -27.48 10.48
C GLU A 306 3.45 -28.12 10.04
N ASN A 307 3.43 -29.35 9.55
CA ASN A 307 4.58 -30.07 9.01
C ASN A 307 4.79 -29.88 7.50
N PHE A 308 4.03 -29.01 6.84
CA PHE A 308 4.24 -28.65 5.44
C PHE A 308 5.69 -28.18 5.24
N LYS A 309 6.43 -28.88 4.37
CA LYS A 309 7.85 -28.63 4.14
C LYS A 309 8.04 -27.61 3.04
N TYR A 310 8.93 -26.67 3.30
CA TYR A 310 9.44 -25.70 2.33
C TYR A 310 10.91 -25.42 2.65
N ASP A 311 11.64 -24.98 1.63
CA ASP A 311 13.06 -24.69 1.73
C ASP A 311 13.28 -23.18 1.93
N VAL A 312 14.20 -22.83 2.82
CA VAL A 312 14.64 -21.46 3.10
C VAL A 312 16.15 -21.38 2.87
N ASP A 313 16.61 -20.35 2.16
CA ASP A 313 18.04 -20.09 1.99
C ASP A 313 18.58 -19.31 3.20
N GLU A 314 19.08 -20.06 4.19
CA GLU A 314 19.62 -19.52 5.45
C GLU A 314 20.78 -18.51 5.27
N ASN A 315 21.41 -18.44 4.10
CA ASN A 315 22.53 -17.53 3.84
C ASN A 315 22.07 -16.10 3.59
N ILE A 316 20.88 -15.92 3.03
CA ILE A 316 20.29 -14.62 2.68
C ILE A 316 18.98 -14.35 3.43
N GLU A 317 18.53 -15.30 4.24
CA GLU A 317 17.38 -15.16 5.11
C GLU A 317 17.53 -13.95 6.05
N PHE A 318 16.49 -13.12 6.11
CA PHE A 318 16.35 -12.07 7.11
C PHE A 318 16.14 -12.67 8.49
N LYS A 319 17.08 -12.41 9.41
CA LYS A 319 17.09 -12.96 10.78
C LYS A 319 16.62 -11.97 11.85
N GLY A 320 15.97 -10.89 11.43
CA GLY A 320 15.66 -9.75 12.30
C GLY A 320 16.73 -8.67 12.28
N TYR A 321 16.47 -7.58 12.99
CA TYR A 321 17.36 -6.44 13.10
C TYR A 321 18.50 -6.73 14.09
N ASP A 322 19.75 -6.55 13.66
CA ASP A 322 20.91 -6.64 14.56
C ASP A 322 21.00 -5.38 15.44
N LEU A 323 20.49 -5.49 16.67
CA LEU A 323 20.55 -4.41 17.67
C LEU A 323 21.83 -4.43 18.50
N SER A 324 22.74 -5.38 18.26
CA SER A 324 23.92 -5.58 19.13
C SER A 324 24.92 -4.43 19.10
N SER A 325 24.85 -3.56 18.09
CA SER A 325 25.62 -2.32 18.02
C SER A 325 25.05 -1.18 18.86
N TYR A 326 23.82 -1.31 19.37
CA TYR A 326 23.19 -0.33 20.25
C TYR A 326 23.45 -0.72 21.71
N ASP A 327 24.11 0.15 22.47
CA ASP A 327 24.25 -0.02 23.93
C ASP A 327 22.94 0.34 24.64
N LEU A 328 22.02 -0.63 24.61
CA LEU A 328 20.71 -0.59 25.26
C LEU A 328 20.79 -0.24 26.75
N SER A 329 21.88 -0.65 27.42
CA SER A 329 22.06 -0.41 28.85
C SER A 329 22.34 1.06 29.17
N SER A 330 23.11 1.74 28.30
CA SER A 330 23.41 3.17 28.44
C SER A 330 22.19 4.07 28.21
N LEU A 331 21.30 3.69 27.28
CA LEU A 331 20.07 4.41 26.96
C LEU A 331 19.04 4.30 28.08
N TYR A 332 18.88 3.09 28.66
CA TYR A 332 17.99 2.85 29.79
C TYR A 332 18.43 3.64 31.06
N GLU A 333 19.74 3.72 31.33
CA GLU A 333 20.28 4.54 32.41
C GLU A 333 20.11 6.06 32.19
N GLN A 334 20.07 6.51 30.93
CA GLN A 334 19.85 7.90 30.57
C GLN A 334 18.38 8.30 30.73
N TYR A 335 17.45 7.43 30.34
CA TYR A 335 16.00 7.62 30.54
C TYR A 335 15.64 7.72 32.03
N GLN A 336 16.11 6.76 32.85
CA GLN A 336 15.90 6.76 34.30
C GLN A 336 16.50 7.99 34.99
N ARG A 337 17.59 8.55 34.45
CA ARG A 337 18.15 9.82 34.96
C ARG A 337 17.29 11.04 34.62
N THR A 338 16.58 11.01 33.50
CA THR A 338 15.79 12.15 33.00
C THR A 338 14.40 12.19 33.66
N GLU A 339 13.77 11.03 33.92
CA GLU A 339 12.56 10.95 34.76
C GLU A 339 12.82 11.40 36.20
N ASN A 340 13.96 11.02 36.79
CA ASN A 340 14.31 11.38 38.16
C ASN A 340 14.82 12.83 38.33
N SER A 341 15.03 13.58 37.24
CA SER A 341 15.46 15.00 37.31
C SER A 341 14.33 16.02 37.18
N LEU A 342 13.09 15.57 36.97
CA LEU A 342 11.92 16.45 36.96
C LEU A 342 11.41 16.62 38.40
N GLU A 343 12.00 17.54 39.15
CA GLU A 343 11.37 18.01 40.40
C GLU A 343 10.10 18.81 40.08
N PRO A 344 8.98 18.58 40.79
CA PRO A 344 7.76 19.34 40.59
C PRO A 344 8.01 20.80 40.99
N THR A 345 7.89 21.71 40.02
CA THR A 345 8.01 23.14 40.28
C THR A 345 6.89 23.56 41.22
N SER A 346 7.26 24.12 42.38
CA SER A 346 6.32 24.52 43.41
C SER A 346 5.37 25.62 42.91
N THR A 347 4.08 25.40 43.15
CA THR A 347 2.98 26.30 42.82
C THR A 347 3.10 27.59 43.63
N ILE A 348 3.35 28.72 42.97
CA ILE A 348 3.18 30.05 43.58
C ILE A 348 1.69 30.36 43.60
N ILE A 349 1.09 30.35 44.79
CA ILE A 349 -0.29 30.76 45.02
C ILE A 349 -0.38 32.28 44.89
N GLY A 350 -0.95 32.77 43.79
CA GLY A 350 -1.45 34.13 43.65
C GLY A 350 -2.91 34.23 44.11
N PRO A 351 -3.37 35.38 44.63
CA PRO A 351 -4.69 35.51 45.23
C PRO A 351 -5.82 35.54 44.17
N THR A 352 -6.89 34.80 44.48
CA THR A 352 -8.13 34.64 43.72
C THR A 352 -8.93 35.95 43.59
N PRO A 353 -9.46 36.27 42.39
CA PRO A 353 -10.64 37.11 42.25
C PRO A 353 -11.88 36.28 41.89
N THR A 354 -12.96 36.59 42.60
CA THR A 354 -14.31 36.04 42.50
C THR A 354 -15.06 36.53 41.26
N ALA A 355 -15.59 35.63 40.42
CA ALA A 355 -16.85 35.79 39.66
C ALA A 355 -17.23 34.48 38.92
N GLU A 356 -18.46 34.00 39.14
CA GLU A 356 -19.17 32.95 38.37
C GLU A 356 -19.66 33.49 36.99
N PRO A 357 -20.32 32.68 36.12
CA PRO A 357 -20.04 31.32 35.63
C PRO A 357 -20.14 31.22 34.08
N THR A 358 -19.62 30.16 33.45
CA THR A 358 -20.27 29.49 32.30
C THR A 358 -19.51 28.22 31.93
N SER A 359 -20.27 27.14 31.79
CA SER A 359 -19.84 25.76 31.55
C SER A 359 -19.52 25.49 30.08
N TYR A 360 -18.34 24.96 29.79
CA TYR A 360 -18.08 24.11 28.63
C TYR A 360 -17.08 23.03 29.06
N GLU A 361 -17.54 21.77 29.11
CA GLU A 361 -16.65 20.60 29.21
C GLU A 361 -16.08 20.32 27.82
N THR A 362 -14.76 20.37 27.69
CA THR A 362 -14.02 19.76 26.59
C THR A 362 -13.43 18.45 27.11
N ASN A 363 -13.96 17.31 26.63
CA ASN A 363 -13.28 16.02 26.75
C ASN A 363 -12.08 16.02 25.81
N SER A 364 -10.91 15.68 26.33
CA SER A 364 -9.69 15.44 25.56
C SER A 364 -9.66 13.99 25.08
N GLU A 365 -9.94 13.76 23.80
CA GLU A 365 -9.42 12.61 23.05
C GLU A 365 -8.07 13.02 22.46
N TYR A 366 -7.02 12.25 22.78
CA TYR A 366 -5.72 12.38 22.14
C TYR A 366 -5.78 11.66 20.79
N ASP A 367 -6.18 12.40 19.77
CA ASP A 367 -5.92 12.05 18.39
C ASP A 367 -4.50 12.54 18.04
N VAL A 368 -3.65 11.63 17.58
CA VAL A 368 -2.31 11.96 17.11
C VAL A 368 -2.14 11.36 15.72
N GLY A 369 -2.74 12.01 14.73
CA GLY A 369 -2.34 11.87 13.34
C GLY A 369 -0.91 12.39 13.15
N TYR A 370 -0.03 11.54 12.65
CA TYR A 370 1.29 11.96 12.18
C TYR A 370 1.35 11.87 10.66
N ASP A 371 1.55 13.03 10.07
CA ASP A 371 1.89 13.27 8.66
C ASP A 371 3.25 12.62 8.35
N VAL A 372 3.24 11.64 7.45
CA VAL A 372 4.44 10.91 7.01
C VAL A 372 5.07 11.73 5.90
N GLY A 373 6.26 12.29 6.18
CA GLY A 373 7.00 13.10 5.21
C GLY A 373 7.24 12.36 3.90
N TYR A 374 6.89 13.03 2.80
CA TYR A 374 7.11 12.60 1.42
C TYR A 374 8.61 12.48 1.12
N ASP A 375 9.08 11.26 0.89
CA ASP A 375 10.29 11.04 0.10
C ASP A 375 9.84 10.92 -1.37
N ALA A 376 10.36 11.81 -2.21
CA ALA A 376 10.11 11.80 -3.65
C ALA A 376 10.80 10.58 -4.27
N GLU A 377 10.04 9.50 -4.47
CA GLU A 377 10.42 8.49 -5.45
C GLU A 377 10.22 9.08 -6.84
N VAL A 378 11.25 8.97 -7.68
CA VAL A 378 11.18 9.45 -9.07
C VAL A 378 10.36 8.43 -9.85
N GLU A 379 9.05 8.66 -9.94
CA GLU A 379 8.21 8.03 -10.95
C GLU A 379 8.78 8.43 -12.33
N THR A 380 9.23 7.45 -13.10
CA THR A 380 9.52 7.65 -14.53
C THR A 380 8.33 7.15 -15.32
N GLU A 381 7.18 7.82 -15.17
CA GLU A 381 6.14 7.78 -16.20
C GLU A 381 6.65 8.63 -17.37
N VAL A 382 6.95 7.97 -18.49
CA VAL A 382 7.26 8.69 -19.74
C VAL A 382 5.93 9.03 -20.38
N ASP A 383 5.40 10.20 -20.08
CA ASP A 383 4.31 10.80 -20.85
C ASP A 383 4.83 11.09 -22.25
N SER A 384 4.49 10.24 -23.21
CA SER A 384 4.73 10.53 -24.61
C SER A 384 3.59 11.41 -25.14
N GLU A 385 3.72 12.73 -24.99
CA GLU A 385 2.97 13.69 -25.81
C GLU A 385 3.37 13.48 -27.27
N PHE A 386 2.52 12.81 -28.04
CA PHE A 386 2.64 12.74 -29.48
C PHE A 386 1.76 13.82 -30.10
N ASP A 387 2.31 15.04 -30.15
CA ASP A 387 1.64 16.18 -30.77
C ASP A 387 1.55 15.96 -32.28
N SER A 388 0.37 15.59 -32.78
CA SER A 388 0.09 15.51 -34.21
C SER A 388 -0.30 16.90 -34.71
N GLU A 389 0.68 17.75 -35.01
CA GLU A 389 0.40 18.97 -35.77
C GLU A 389 0.04 18.60 -37.22
N THR A 390 -1.25 18.75 -37.50
CA THR A 390 -1.82 18.85 -38.84
C THR A 390 -1.34 20.13 -39.53
N GLU A 391 -0.46 20.01 -40.53
CA GLU A 391 -0.30 21.06 -41.54
C GLU A 391 -1.11 20.71 -42.80
N THR A 392 -2.26 21.36 -42.93
CA THR A 392 -2.98 21.52 -44.20
C THR A 392 -2.31 22.59 -45.07
N GLU A 393 -1.94 22.19 -46.29
CA GLU A 393 -1.74 22.92 -47.56
C GLU A 393 -1.71 24.46 -47.56
N THR A 394 -0.72 25.05 -48.27
CA THR A 394 -0.97 25.71 -49.57
C THR A 394 0.30 26.14 -50.33
N LEU A 395 0.20 25.91 -51.65
CA LEU A 395 1.02 26.34 -52.82
C LEU A 395 2.28 25.55 -53.20
#